data_AF-A0A9D4LK90-F1
#
_entry.id   AF-A0A9D4LK90-F1
#
_cell.length_a   1.000
_cell.length_b   1.000
_cell.length_c   1.000
_cell.angle_alpha   90.00
_cell.angle_beta   90.00
_cell.angle_gamma   90.00
#
_symmetry.space_group_name_H-M   'P 1'
#
loop_
_entity.id
_entity.type
_entity.pdbx_description
1 polymer ?
#
loop_
_entity_poly.entity_id
_entity_poly.type
_entity_poly.pdbx_seq_one_letter_code
_entity_poly.pdbx_strand_id
1 'polypeptide(L)' 'MEPTETALAEPELPHTVTEDVPITFTVLENGSKRGGRLLVSSNGYSYGVKVR' A
#
# COMPACT_ATOMS: atom_id res chain seq x y z
N MET A 1 24.25 30.25 34.66
CA MET A 1 23.53 30.09 33.37
C MET A 1 23.91 28.70 32.89
N GLU A 2 23.08 27.71 33.20
CA GLU A 2 23.31 26.30 32.87
C GLU A 2 22.95 26.09 31.40
N PRO A 3 23.80 25.46 30.56
CA PRO A 3 23.40 25.07 29.22
C PRO A 3 22.50 23.83 29.34
N THR A 4 21.20 23.98 29.13
CA THR A 4 20.31 22.84 28.94
C THR A 4 20.66 22.20 27.60
N GLU A 5 21.34 21.06 27.65
CA GLU A 5 21.52 20.15 26.52
C GLU A 5 20.14 19.82 25.94
N THR A 6 19.82 20.42 24.80
CA THR A 6 18.72 19.96 23.96
C THR A 6 19.14 18.61 23.39
N ALA A 7 18.87 17.55 24.13
CA ALA A 7 18.93 16.19 23.62
C ALA A 7 18.00 16.14 22.39
N LEU A 8 18.60 15.91 21.21
CA LEU A 8 17.88 15.61 19.98
C LEU A 8 17.07 14.33 20.24
N ALA A 9 15.80 14.49 20.62
CA ALA A 9 14.90 13.37 20.81
C ALA A 9 14.88 12.54 19.52
N GLU A 10 15.34 11.30 19.60
CA GLU A 10 15.27 10.37 18.48
C GLU A 10 13.80 10.18 18.10
N PRO A 11 13.44 10.24 16.81
CA PRO A 11 12.07 10.00 16.40
C PRO A 11 11.70 8.56 16.74
N GLU A 12 10.73 8.38 17.64
CA GLU A 12 10.18 7.06 17.95
C GLU A 12 9.55 6.47 16.68
N LEU A 13 10.23 5.47 16.11
CA LEU A 13 9.66 4.70 15.01
C LEU A 13 8.44 3.93 15.55
N PRO A 14 7.32 3.91 14.82
CA PRO A 14 6.16 3.13 15.24
C PRO A 14 6.56 1.66 15.39
N HIS A 15 6.41 1.11 16.61
CA HIS A 15 6.72 -0.30 16.93
C HIS A 15 5.65 -1.28 16.43
N THR A 16 4.74 -0.83 15.57
CA THR A 16 3.67 -1.68 15.04
C THR A 16 4.22 -2.51 13.90
N VAL A 17 4.44 -3.80 14.16
CA VAL A 17 4.70 -4.80 13.12
C VAL A 17 3.37 -5.08 12.43
N THR A 18 3.22 -4.64 11.18
CA THR A 18 2.07 -5.02 10.36
C THR A 18 2.17 -6.51 10.05
N GLU A 19 1.10 -7.27 10.30
CA GLU A 19 1.06 -8.69 9.94
C GLU A 19 1.10 -8.86 8.42
N ASP A 20 1.85 -9.85 7.94
CA ASP A 20 1.90 -10.19 6.53
C ASP A 20 0.57 -10.83 6.09
N VAL A 21 -0.26 -10.05 5.39
CA VAL A 21 -1.51 -10.52 4.80
C VAL A 21 -1.29 -10.88 3.33
N PRO A 22 -1.67 -12.09 2.88
CA PRO A 22 -1.52 -12.47 1.48
C PRO A 22 -2.38 -11.58 0.56
N ILE A 23 -1.78 -11.08 -0.51
CA ILE A 23 -2.48 -10.29 -1.52
C ILE A 23 -3.15 -11.24 -2.52
N THR A 24 -4.47 -11.14 -2.66
CA THR A 24 -5.25 -11.90 -3.63
C THR A 24 -5.67 -11.03 -4.79
N PHE A 25 -5.80 -11.63 -5.97
CA PHE A 25 -6.19 -10.94 -7.19
C PHE A 25 -7.46 -11.55 -7.79
N THR A 26 -8.37 -10.70 -8.25
CA THR A 26 -9.59 -11.10 -8.96
C THR A 26 -9.65 -10.42 -10.32
N VAL A 27 -10.04 -11.18 -11.34
CA VAL A 27 -10.25 -10.63 -12.70
C VAL A 27 -11.69 -10.21 -12.86
N LEU A 28 -11.90 -8.94 -13.20
CA LEU A 28 -13.17 -8.38 -13.65
C LEU A 28 -13.18 -8.34 -15.16
N GLU A 29 -14.05 -9.13 -15.79
CA GLU A 29 -14.10 -9.24 -17.25
C GLU A 29 -14.45 -7.91 -17.93
N ASN A 30 -15.36 -7.13 -17.33
CA ASN A 30 -15.80 -5.82 -17.79
C ASN A 30 -15.50 -4.72 -16.75
N GLY A 31 -14.27 -4.70 -16.21
CA GLY A 31 -13.92 -3.84 -15.08
C GLY A 31 -13.45 -2.42 -15.44
N SER A 32 -12.99 -2.18 -16.68
CA SER A 32 -12.47 -0.87 -17.08
C SER A 32 -13.53 -0.01 -17.79
N LYS A 33 -13.36 1.33 -17.75
CA LYS A 33 -14.22 2.30 -18.46
C LYS A 33 -14.33 2.03 -19.98
N ARG A 34 -13.36 1.32 -20.56
CA ARG A 34 -13.32 0.96 -21.99
C ARG A 34 -13.77 -0.49 -22.26
N GLY A 35 -14.35 -1.17 -21.27
CA GLY A 35 -14.84 -2.55 -21.39
C GLY A 35 -13.75 -3.63 -21.40
N GLY A 36 -12.48 -3.27 -21.17
CA GLY A 36 -11.39 -4.22 -21.02
C GLY A 36 -11.34 -4.88 -19.64
N ARG A 37 -10.71 -6.05 -19.58
CA ARG A 37 -10.45 -6.80 -18.36
C ARG A 37 -9.61 -5.99 -17.36
N LEU A 38 -10.00 -6.04 -16.09
CA LEU A 38 -9.32 -5.37 -14.99
C LEU A 38 -8.93 -6.41 -13.94
N LEU A 39 -7.74 -6.29 -13.37
CA LEU A 39 -7.25 -7.11 -12.28
C LEU A 39 -7.34 -6.27 -10.99
N VAL A 40 -8.08 -6.73 -10.00
CA VAL A 40 -8.27 -6.01 -8.72
C VAL A 40 -7.57 -6.77 -7.61
N SER A 41 -6.80 -6.06 -6.80
CA SER A 41 -6.09 -6.61 -5.65
C SER A 41 -6.83 -6.35 -4.34
N SER A 42 -6.66 -7.26 -3.36
CA SER A 42 -7.28 -7.13 -2.03
C SER A 42 -6.85 -5.89 -1.24
N ASN A 43 -5.72 -5.28 -1.60
CA ASN A 43 -5.22 -4.04 -1.01
C ASN A 43 -5.71 -2.77 -1.73
N GLY A 44 -6.73 -2.87 -2.59
CA GLY A 44 -7.44 -1.72 -3.16
C GLY A 44 -6.84 -1.14 -4.45
N TYR A 45 -5.86 -1.81 -5.06
CA TYR A 45 -5.32 -1.41 -6.36
C TYR A 45 -6.02 -2.13 -7.51
N SER A 46 -5.95 -1.52 -8.69
CA SER A 46 -6.48 -2.11 -9.91
C SER A 46 -5.51 -1.94 -11.08
N TYR A 47 -5.41 -2.96 -11.92
CA TYR A 47 -4.48 -3.03 -13.03
C TYR A 47 -5.23 -3.37 -14.33
N GLY A 48 -4.94 -2.65 -15.40
CA GLY A 48 -5.43 -3.01 -16.73
C GLY A 48 -4.73 -4.27 -17.24
N VAL A 49 -5.49 -5.26 -17.71
CA VAL A 49 -4.90 -6.47 -18.32
C VAL A 49 -4.52 -6.15 -19.76
N LYS A 50 -3.23 -6.23 -20.08
CA LYS A 50 -2.74 -6.07 -21.46
C LYS A 50 -2.98 -7.35 -22.24
N VAL A 51 -3.86 -7.29 -23.23
CA VAL A 51 -4.04 -8.37 -24.22
C VAL A 51 -2.92 -8.23 -25.26
N ARG A 52 -2.24 -9.33 -25.60
CA ARG A 52 -1.19 -9.38 -26.63
C ARG A 52 -1.80 -9.39 -28.02
#